data_AF-A0A8S3R6S6-F1
#
_entry.id   AF-A0A8S3R6S6-F1
#
_cell.length_a   1.000
_cell.length_b   1.000
_cell.length_c   1.000
_cell.angle_alpha   90.00
_cell.angle_beta   90.00
_cell.angle_gamma   90.00
#
_symmetry.space_group_name_H-M   'P 1'
#
loop_
_entity.id
_entity.type
_entity.pdbx_description
1 polymer ?
#
loop_
_entity_poly.entity_id
_entity_poly.type
_entity_poly.pdbx_seq_one_letter_code
_entity_poly.pdbx_strand_id
1 'polypeptide(L)'
;MDVIDIRHVCSPCEFKSKIEIATKWCIECKERLCVTCYENHNAHRFLRNHHVISVEGNQLLASLQIPLNEYCEVHDQEKELFCTLHDEIICLTCTHTSHEKCPPLVHLSDVTKNAKTSTFVSILEANTDDTLEKLRHIIRDRENNRVKIEKQKTEILDAVKNYRKSINDKIDQLENIITEELKEKCEKI
;
A
#
# COMPACT_ATOMS: atom_id res chain seq x y z
N MET A 1 17.54 10.00 11.44
CA MET A 1 17.03 11.38 11.48
C MET A 1 16.16 11.50 10.25
N ASP A 2 14.90 11.11 10.42
CA ASP A 2 14.00 10.88 9.29
C ASP A 2 13.68 12.23 8.65
N VAL A 3 13.99 12.34 7.37
CA VAL A 3 13.61 13.49 6.55
C VAL A 3 12.10 13.43 6.44
N ILE A 4 11.39 14.22 7.24
CA ILE A 4 9.95 14.41 7.09
C ILE A 4 9.78 15.07 5.72
N ASP A 5 9.32 14.30 4.74
CA ASP A 5 8.96 14.82 3.43
C ASP A 5 7.86 15.87 3.62
N ILE A 6 8.22 17.14 3.37
CA ILE A 6 7.39 18.34 3.54
C ILE A 6 6.05 18.19 2.80
N ARG A 7 6.00 17.29 1.79
CA ARG A 7 4.78 16.95 1.03
C ARG A 7 3.67 16.30 1.85
N HIS A 8 3.92 15.91 3.10
CA HIS A 8 2.93 15.30 3.99
C HIS A 8 2.49 16.20 5.16
N VAL A 9 2.92 17.46 5.21
CA VAL A 9 2.54 18.37 6.30
C VAL A 9 1.17 19.02 6.03
N CYS A 10 0.36 19.13 7.08
CA CYS A 10 -0.93 19.81 7.08
C CYS A 10 -0.75 21.30 6.77
N SER A 11 -1.39 21.82 5.71
CA SER A 11 -1.19 23.20 5.23
C SER A 11 -1.56 24.26 6.28
N PRO A 12 -2.72 24.15 6.98
CA PRO A 12 -3.04 25.10 8.05
C PRO A 12 -2.10 25.03 9.28
N CYS A 13 -1.54 23.86 9.57
CA CYS A 13 -0.58 23.70 10.67
C CYS A 13 0.78 24.28 10.28
N GLU A 14 1.23 24.03 9.05
CA GLU A 14 2.47 24.60 8.50
C GLU A 14 2.45 26.13 8.55
N PHE A 15 1.32 26.75 8.18
CA PHE A 15 1.12 28.20 8.30
C PHE A 15 1.27 28.69 9.75
N LYS A 16 0.88 27.87 10.73
CA LYS A 16 1.03 28.14 12.17
C LYS A 16 2.38 27.68 12.74
N SER A 17 3.34 27.38 11.87
CA SER A 17 4.67 26.84 12.23
C SER A 17 4.62 25.56 13.07
N LYS A 18 3.58 24.74 12.86
CA LYS A 18 3.43 23.41 13.46
C LYS A 18 3.61 22.33 12.40
N ILE A 19 4.41 21.32 12.72
CA ILE A 19 4.63 20.17 11.84
C ILE A 19 3.68 19.06 12.27
N GLU A 20 2.48 19.07 11.67
CA GLU A 20 1.48 18.02 11.85
C GLU A 20 1.30 17.25 10.55
N ILE A 21 1.25 15.92 10.63
CA ILE A 21 1.09 15.07 9.44
C ILE A 21 -0.36 15.17 8.95
N ALA A 22 -0.53 15.43 7.67
CA ALA A 22 -1.82 15.42 7.02
C ALA A 22 -2.30 13.99 6.76
N THR A 23 -3.57 13.75 7.07
CA THR A 23 -4.23 12.45 6.85
C THR A 23 -5.36 12.56 5.82
N LYS A 24 -5.75 13.80 5.48
CA LYS A 24 -6.82 14.13 4.53
C LYS A 24 -6.35 15.16 3.50
N TRP A 25 -6.96 15.15 2.32
CA TRP A 25 -6.80 16.16 1.27
C TRP A 25 -8.17 16.67 0.82
N CYS A 26 -8.35 17.99 0.83
CA CYS A 26 -9.55 18.63 0.29
C CYS A 26 -9.29 19.06 -1.16
N ILE A 27 -10.13 18.60 -2.08
CA ILE A 27 -9.97 18.83 -3.52
C ILE A 27 -10.17 20.30 -3.87
N GLU A 28 -11.22 20.91 -3.36
CA GLU A 28 -11.63 22.27 -3.66
C GLU A 28 -10.67 23.31 -3.06
N CYS A 29 -10.24 23.10 -1.81
CA CYS A 29 -9.28 23.99 -1.16
C CYS A 29 -7.85 23.76 -1.66
N LYS A 30 -7.57 22.60 -2.28
CA LYS A 30 -6.21 22.15 -2.63
C LYS A 30 -5.29 22.16 -1.40
N GLU A 31 -5.83 21.74 -0.25
CA GLU A 31 -5.15 21.77 1.04
C GLU A 31 -5.05 20.37 1.69
N ARG A 32 -3.92 20.14 2.35
CA ARG A 32 -3.66 18.97 3.20
C ARG A 32 -4.11 19.26 4.62
N LEU A 33 -4.90 18.36 5.20
CA LEU A 33 -5.47 18.53 6.53
C LEU A 33 -5.07 17.37 7.45
N CYS A 34 -4.56 17.68 8.64
CA CYS A 34 -4.53 16.72 9.74
C CYS A 34 -5.95 16.49 10.27
N VAL A 35 -6.13 15.51 11.15
CA VAL A 35 -7.44 15.13 11.71
C VAL A 35 -8.17 16.35 12.29
N THR A 36 -7.49 17.16 13.11
CA THR A 36 -8.08 18.35 13.73
C THR A 36 -8.44 19.44 12.72
N CYS A 37 -7.59 19.68 11.73
CA CYS A 37 -7.87 20.67 10.69
C CYS A 37 -9.03 20.23 9.80
N TYR A 38 -9.17 18.93 9.55
CA TYR A 38 -10.32 18.35 8.85
C TYR A 38 -11.62 18.51 9.64
N GLU A 39 -11.62 18.23 10.95
CA GLU A 39 -12.80 18.41 11.79
C GLU A 39 -13.29 19.86 11.77
N ASN A 40 -12.37 20.82 11.91
CA ASN A 40 -12.69 22.24 11.81
C ASN A 40 -13.19 22.62 10.41
N HIS A 41 -12.52 22.12 9.36
CA HIS A 41 -12.92 22.33 7.97
C HIS A 41 -14.36 21.83 7.75
N ASN A 42 -14.68 20.63 8.20
CA ASN A 42 -16.02 20.05 8.04
C ASN A 42 -17.09 20.71 8.94
N ALA A 43 -16.70 21.28 10.08
CA ALA A 43 -17.62 22.02 10.96
C ALA A 43 -18.06 23.37 10.35
N HIS A 44 -17.27 23.95 9.45
CA HIS A 44 -17.61 25.22 8.81
C HIS A 44 -18.67 25.03 7.72
N ARG A 45 -19.75 25.83 7.80
CA ARG A 45 -20.91 25.78 6.88
C ARG A 45 -20.54 25.78 5.39
N PHE A 46 -19.53 26.54 5.01
CA PHE A 46 -19.10 26.69 3.61
C PHE A 46 -18.23 25.54 3.11
N LEU A 47 -17.50 24.88 4.03
CA LEU A 47 -16.45 23.92 3.71
C LEU A 47 -16.92 22.46 3.90
N ARG A 48 -18.02 22.24 4.62
CA ARG A 48 -18.57 20.90 4.92
C ARG A 48 -18.99 20.07 3.69
N ASN A 49 -19.23 20.72 2.57
CA ASN A 49 -19.68 20.07 1.33
C ASN A 49 -18.51 19.77 0.37
N HIS A 50 -17.28 20.14 0.74
CA HIS A 50 -16.11 19.85 -0.07
C HIS A 50 -15.80 18.36 -0.08
N HIS A 51 -15.24 17.89 -1.19
CA HIS A 51 -14.80 16.53 -1.35
C HIS A 51 -13.44 16.35 -0.67
N VAL A 52 -13.43 15.56 0.40
CA VAL A 52 -12.24 15.25 1.17
C VAL A 52 -11.91 13.76 1.05
N ILE A 53 -10.68 13.47 0.62
CA ILE A 53 -10.16 12.11 0.45
C ILE A 53 -9.11 11.78 1.51
N SER A 54 -9.00 10.50 1.85
CA SER A 54 -7.96 10.02 2.78
C SER A 54 -6.63 9.85 2.05
N VAL A 55 -5.57 10.42 2.62
CA VAL A 55 -4.19 10.24 2.11
C VAL A 55 -3.40 9.19 2.92
N GLU A 56 -3.96 8.69 4.03
CA GLU A 56 -3.41 7.54 4.76
C GLU A 56 -3.31 6.31 3.84
N GLY A 57 -2.08 5.85 3.59
CA GLY A 57 -1.79 4.67 2.75
C GLY A 57 -1.74 4.93 1.24
N ASN A 58 -2.11 6.13 0.79
CA ASN A 58 -2.09 6.51 -0.63
C ASN A 58 -1.00 7.55 -0.90
N GLN A 59 0.26 7.12 -0.90
CA GLN A 59 1.38 7.94 -1.41
C GLN A 59 1.14 8.42 -2.85
N LEU A 60 0.35 7.66 -3.62
CA LEU A 60 -0.02 7.98 -4.99
C LEU A 60 -1.00 9.15 -5.12
N LEU A 61 -1.93 9.35 -4.17
CA LEU A 61 -2.87 10.48 -4.23
C LEU A 61 -2.17 11.81 -3.97
N ALA A 62 -1.12 11.83 -3.13
CA ALA A 62 -0.27 13.00 -2.96
C ALA A 62 0.59 13.29 -4.21
N SER A 63 0.94 12.28 -5.01
CA SER A 63 1.62 12.45 -6.31
C SER A 63 0.68 12.69 -7.49
N LEU A 64 -0.63 12.47 -7.33
CA LEU A 64 -1.67 12.91 -8.26
C LEU A 64 -1.96 14.42 -8.14
N GLN A 65 -0.98 15.20 -7.64
CA GLN A 65 -0.72 16.57 -8.06
C GLN A 65 -0.41 16.62 -9.58
N ILE A 66 -1.25 16.02 -10.42
CA ILE A 66 -1.50 16.64 -11.69
C ILE A 66 -2.36 17.83 -11.28
N PRO A 67 -1.83 19.07 -11.23
CA PRO A 67 -2.74 20.20 -11.37
C PRO A 67 -3.49 19.88 -12.66
N LEU A 68 -4.73 19.42 -12.54
CA LEU A 68 -5.63 19.54 -13.66
C LEU A 68 -5.73 21.04 -13.80
N ASN A 69 -4.87 21.61 -14.64
CA ASN A 69 -4.85 23.02 -14.89
C ASN A 69 -6.15 23.26 -15.63
N GLU A 70 -7.18 23.57 -14.85
CA GLU A 70 -8.55 23.80 -15.30
C GLU A 70 -8.57 24.92 -16.35
N TYR A 71 -7.52 25.75 -16.40
CA TYR A 71 -7.34 26.85 -17.32
C TYR A 71 -6.26 26.56 -18.37
N CYS A 72 -6.50 27.03 -19.59
CA CYS A 72 -5.55 27.00 -20.69
C CYS A 72 -4.41 27.98 -20.43
N GLU A 73 -3.17 27.49 -20.52
CA GLU A 73 -1.96 28.29 -20.26
C GLU A 73 -1.75 29.42 -21.27
N VAL A 74 -2.33 29.29 -22.47
CA VAL A 74 -2.18 30.27 -23.55
C VAL A 74 -3.29 31.31 -23.52
N HIS A 75 -4.51 30.91 -23.13
CA HIS A 75 -5.72 31.74 -23.31
C HIS A 75 -6.40 32.11 -22.00
N ASP A 76 -5.93 31.58 -20.86
CA ASP A 76 -6.50 31.80 -19.52
C ASP A 76 -8.02 31.53 -19.46
N GLN A 77 -8.47 30.51 -20.20
CA GLN A 77 -9.86 30.06 -20.30
C GLN A 77 -10.01 28.63 -19.81
N GLU A 78 -11.17 28.29 -19.25
CA GLU A 78 -11.45 26.92 -18.82
C GLU A 78 -11.29 25.91 -19.96
N LYS A 79 -10.66 24.78 -19.63
CA LYS A 79 -10.46 23.64 -20.51
C LYS A 79 -11.66 22.71 -20.36
N GLU A 80 -12.54 22.71 -21.37
CA GLU A 80 -13.79 21.94 -21.35
C GLU A 80 -13.84 20.87 -22.46
N LEU A 81 -12.87 20.89 -23.38
CA LEU A 81 -12.88 20.07 -24.59
C LEU A 81 -11.68 19.13 -24.62
N PHE A 82 -11.86 17.95 -25.19
CA PHE A 82 -10.83 16.93 -25.36
C PHE A 82 -10.57 16.68 -26.85
N CYS A 83 -9.31 16.80 -27.25
CA CYS A 83 -8.84 16.51 -28.60
C CYS A 83 -8.39 15.05 -28.69
N THR A 84 -9.16 14.22 -29.40
CA THR A 84 -8.86 12.78 -29.58
C THR A 84 -7.62 12.51 -30.43
N LEU A 85 -7.22 13.46 -31.29
CA LEU A 85 -6.04 13.31 -32.14
C LEU A 85 -4.73 13.53 -31.36
N HIS A 86 -4.74 14.49 -30.43
CA HIS A 86 -3.56 14.89 -29.66
C HIS A 86 -3.56 14.34 -28.23
N ASP A 87 -4.66 13.73 -27.78
CA ASP A 87 -4.85 13.21 -26.42
C ASP A 87 -4.70 14.31 -25.35
N GLU A 88 -5.27 15.49 -25.63
CA GLU A 88 -5.10 16.71 -24.82
C GLU A 88 -6.43 17.37 -24.46
N ILE A 89 -6.47 17.97 -23.26
CA ILE A 89 -7.59 18.81 -22.82
C ILE A 89 -7.31 20.27 -23.16
N ILE A 90 -8.27 20.95 -23.80
CA ILE A 90 -8.11 22.28 -24.37
C ILE A 90 -9.31 23.20 -24.07
N CYS A 91 -9.11 24.52 -24.19
CA CYS A 91 -10.18 25.52 -24.10
C CYS A 91 -10.88 25.73 -25.46
N LEU A 92 -11.99 26.47 -25.45
CA LEU A 92 -12.73 26.80 -26.67
C LEU A 92 -11.87 27.58 -27.69
N THR A 93 -10.98 28.45 -27.25
CA THR A 93 -10.15 29.26 -28.17
C THR A 93 -9.09 28.40 -28.86
N CYS A 94 -8.56 27.37 -28.21
CA CYS A 94 -7.63 26.40 -28.82
C CYS A 94 -8.22 25.69 -30.05
N THR A 95 -9.55 25.55 -30.10
CA THR A 95 -10.25 24.92 -31.24
C THR A 95 -10.14 25.73 -32.53
N HIS A 96 -9.97 27.04 -32.43
CA HIS A 96 -9.84 27.96 -33.56
C HIS A 96 -8.39 28.36 -33.84
N THR A 97 -7.44 27.91 -33.03
CA THR A 97 -6.01 28.24 -33.18
C THR A 97 -5.21 26.98 -33.48
N SER A 98 -4.71 26.30 -32.45
CA SER A 98 -3.82 25.14 -32.59
C SER A 98 -4.54 23.87 -33.05
N HIS A 99 -5.86 23.78 -32.83
CA HIS A 99 -6.66 22.59 -33.15
C HIS A 99 -7.69 22.82 -34.27
N GLU A 100 -7.53 23.86 -35.09
CA GLU A 100 -8.48 24.21 -36.18
C GLU A 100 -8.69 23.07 -37.19
N LYS A 101 -7.64 22.27 -37.44
CA LYS A 101 -7.66 21.14 -38.39
C LYS A 101 -7.92 19.79 -37.71
N CYS A 102 -8.19 19.78 -36.41
CA CYS A 102 -8.45 18.54 -35.69
C CYS A 102 -9.87 18.01 -35.99
N PRO A 103 -10.10 16.70 -35.81
CA PRO A 103 -11.45 16.14 -35.80
C PRO A 103 -12.35 16.82 -34.74
N PRO A 104 -13.68 16.65 -34.85
CA PRO A 104 -14.62 17.17 -33.86
C PRO A 104 -14.20 16.78 -32.43
N LEU A 105 -14.07 17.79 -31.60
CA LEU A 105 -13.62 17.67 -30.22
C LEU A 105 -14.77 17.17 -29.34
N VAL A 106 -14.45 16.44 -28.28
CA VAL A 106 -15.45 15.87 -27.38
C VAL A 106 -15.49 16.69 -26.10
N HIS A 107 -16.69 17.02 -25.60
CA HIS A 107 -16.82 17.71 -24.33
C HIS A 107 -16.40 16.78 -23.17
N LEU A 108 -15.65 17.30 -22.19
CA LEU A 108 -15.17 16.51 -21.05
C LEU A 108 -16.29 15.82 -20.28
N SER A 109 -17.47 16.45 -20.18
CA SER A 109 -18.64 15.84 -19.55
C SER A 109 -19.08 14.54 -20.22
N ASP A 110 -18.83 14.39 -21.52
CA ASP A 110 -19.26 13.23 -22.30
C ASP A 110 -18.17 12.16 -22.35
N VAL A 111 -16.90 12.58 -22.35
CA VAL A 111 -15.76 11.68 -22.12
C VAL A 111 -15.85 11.02 -20.75
N THR A 112 -16.12 11.81 -19.69
CA THR A 112 -16.13 11.32 -18.30
C THR A 112 -17.30 10.39 -17.99
N LYS A 113 -18.48 10.59 -18.61
CA LYS A 113 -19.62 9.66 -18.53
C LYS A 113 -19.26 8.28 -19.08
N ASN A 114 -18.51 8.24 -20.18
CA ASN A 114 -18.11 7.01 -20.86
C ASN A 114 -16.83 6.40 -20.27
N ALA A 115 -15.96 7.20 -19.64
CA ALA A 115 -14.70 6.72 -19.08
C ALA A 115 -14.91 5.83 -17.85
N LYS A 116 -15.79 6.22 -16.92
CA LYS A 116 -16.12 5.41 -15.73
C LYS A 116 -16.97 4.19 -16.01
N THR A 117 -17.68 4.18 -17.14
CA THR A 117 -18.54 3.07 -17.58
C THR A 117 -17.90 2.25 -18.71
N SER A 118 -16.66 2.58 -19.09
CA SER A 118 -15.95 1.87 -20.13
C SER A 118 -15.72 0.43 -19.68
N THR A 119 -16.23 -0.51 -20.47
CA THR A 119 -16.02 -1.95 -20.28
C THR A 119 -14.55 -2.29 -20.05
N PHE A 120 -13.63 -1.53 -20.65
CA PHE A 120 -12.20 -1.69 -20.45
C PHE A 120 -11.76 -1.42 -19.00
N VAL A 121 -12.27 -0.35 -18.37
CA VAL A 121 -11.95 -0.01 -16.98
C VAL A 121 -12.49 -1.10 -16.04
N SER A 122 -13.73 -1.56 -16.25
CA SER A 122 -14.30 -2.64 -15.44
C SER A 122 -13.56 -3.97 -15.60
N ILE A 123 -13.07 -4.30 -16.81
CA ILE A 123 -12.23 -5.48 -17.03
C ILE A 123 -10.90 -5.35 -16.29
N LEU A 124 -10.27 -4.17 -16.34
CA LEU A 124 -9.02 -3.92 -15.62
C LEU A 124 -9.21 -4.02 -14.11
N GLU A 125 -10.29 -3.44 -13.56
CA GLU A 125 -10.63 -3.56 -12.15
C GLU A 125 -10.82 -5.03 -11.74
N ALA A 126 -11.63 -5.79 -12.48
CA ALA A 126 -11.88 -7.20 -12.20
C ALA A 126 -10.59 -8.06 -12.27
N ASN A 127 -9.74 -7.82 -13.26
CA ASN A 127 -8.45 -8.51 -13.38
C ASN A 127 -7.50 -8.16 -12.23
N THR A 128 -7.53 -6.90 -11.77
CA THR A 128 -6.73 -6.45 -10.64
C THR A 128 -7.20 -7.11 -9.35
N ASP A 129 -8.51 -7.20 -9.13
CA ASP A 129 -9.10 -7.87 -7.97
C ASP A 129 -8.80 -9.37 -7.94
N ASP A 130 -8.95 -10.06 -9.08
CA ASP A 130 -8.59 -11.48 -9.21
C ASP A 130 -7.09 -11.72 -8.94
N THR A 131 -6.24 -10.83 -9.45
CA THR A 131 -4.79 -10.89 -9.19
C THR A 131 -4.50 -10.70 -7.69
N LEU A 132 -5.16 -9.75 -7.04
CA LEU A 132 -5.02 -9.52 -5.60
C LEU A 132 -5.47 -10.74 -4.79
N GLU A 133 -6.56 -11.40 -5.17
CA GLU A 133 -7.04 -12.60 -4.50
C GLU A 133 -6.04 -13.76 -4.61
N LYS A 134 -5.51 -14.00 -5.81
CA LYS A 134 -4.46 -15.00 -6.05
C LYS A 134 -3.21 -14.71 -5.22
N LEU A 135 -2.77 -13.45 -5.14
CA LEU A 135 -1.65 -13.06 -4.29
C LEU A 135 -1.91 -13.32 -2.81
N ARG A 136 -3.12 -13.03 -2.32
CA ARG A 136 -3.50 -13.34 -0.93
C ARG A 136 -3.46 -14.84 -0.66
N HIS A 137 -3.92 -15.66 -1.60
CA HIS A 137 -3.84 -17.12 -1.48
C HIS A 137 -2.38 -17.61 -1.38
N ILE A 138 -1.50 -17.13 -2.27
CA ILE A 138 -0.08 -17.49 -2.27
C ILE A 138 0.60 -17.11 -0.94
N ILE A 139 0.27 -15.94 -0.39
CA ILE A 139 0.81 -15.49 0.91
C ILE A 139 0.38 -16.45 2.03
N ARG A 140 -0.91 -16.83 2.08
CA ARG A 140 -1.41 -17.78 3.07
C ARG A 140 -0.75 -19.15 2.95
N ASP A 141 -0.61 -19.66 1.73
CA ASP A 141 0.04 -20.96 1.49
C ASP A 141 1.50 -20.95 1.92
N ARG A 142 2.23 -19.87 1.60
CA ARG A 142 3.62 -19.71 2.02
C ARG A 142 3.74 -19.70 3.55
N GLU A 143 2.84 -18.99 4.23
CA GLU A 143 2.85 -18.93 5.69
C GLU A 143 2.53 -20.30 6.32
N ASN A 144 1.54 -21.01 5.80
CA ASN A 144 1.21 -22.37 6.23
C ASN A 144 2.38 -23.33 6.02
N ASN A 145 3.07 -23.24 4.87
CA ASN A 145 4.23 -24.07 4.58
C ASN A 145 5.42 -23.72 5.49
N ARG A 146 5.64 -22.44 5.78
CA ARG A 146 6.66 -21.98 6.73
C ARG A 146 6.45 -22.59 8.11
N VAL A 147 5.22 -22.54 8.63
CA VAL A 147 4.86 -23.14 9.93
C VAL A 147 5.09 -24.66 9.93
N LYS A 148 4.70 -25.35 8.85
CA LYS A 148 4.95 -26.81 8.72
C LYS A 148 6.44 -27.14 8.74
N ILE A 149 7.25 -26.40 7.99
CA ILE A 149 8.71 -26.62 7.94
C ILE A 149 9.36 -26.38 9.30
N GLU A 150 8.99 -25.29 9.99
CA GLU A 150 9.52 -25.02 11.33
C GLU A 150 9.11 -26.10 12.34
N LYS A 151 7.87 -26.60 12.26
CA LYS A 151 7.42 -27.73 13.09
C LYS A 151 8.26 -28.99 12.83
N GLN A 152 8.44 -29.38 11.58
CA GLN A 152 9.25 -30.55 11.21
C GLN A 152 10.70 -30.40 11.70
N LYS A 153 11.28 -29.21 11.56
CA LYS A 153 12.62 -28.91 12.09
C LYS A 153 12.70 -29.10 13.60
N THR A 154 11.72 -28.63 14.36
CA THR A 154 11.68 -28.84 15.83
C THR A 154 11.56 -30.31 16.20
N GLU A 155 10.69 -31.06 15.51
CA GLU A 155 10.50 -32.49 15.73
C GLU A 155 11.79 -33.29 15.47
N ILE A 156 12.50 -32.98 14.38
CA ILE A 156 13.78 -33.61 14.05
C ILE A 156 14.84 -33.29 15.11
N LEU A 157 14.94 -32.03 15.55
CA LEU A 157 15.90 -31.63 16.58
C LEU A 157 15.66 -32.35 17.91
N ASP A 158 14.39 -32.51 18.30
CA ASP A 158 14.04 -33.20 19.53
C ASP A 158 14.24 -34.72 19.40
N ALA A 159 13.95 -35.31 18.24
CA ALA A 159 14.29 -36.70 17.96
C ALA A 159 15.80 -36.96 18.09
N VAL A 160 16.64 -36.10 17.51
CA VAL A 160 18.11 -36.20 17.64
C VAL A 160 18.57 -36.10 19.09
N LYS A 161 18.02 -35.17 19.87
CA LYS A 161 18.33 -35.05 21.31
C LYS A 161 17.91 -36.31 22.08
N ASN A 162 16.75 -36.86 21.78
CA ASN A 162 16.23 -38.07 22.42
C ASN A 162 17.08 -39.30 22.09
N TYR A 163 17.48 -39.47 20.84
CA TYR A 163 18.40 -40.54 20.45
C TYR A 163 19.74 -40.43 21.18
N ARG A 164 20.32 -39.23 21.23
CA ARG A 164 21.57 -38.99 21.97
C ARG A 164 21.42 -39.34 23.44
N LYS A 165 20.32 -38.92 24.09
CA LYS A 165 20.05 -39.25 25.49
C LYS A 165 19.95 -40.76 25.68
N SER A 166 19.19 -41.45 24.84
CA SER A 166 19.04 -42.91 24.94
C SER A 166 20.35 -43.67 24.75
N ILE A 167 21.25 -43.17 23.89
CA ILE A 167 22.59 -43.75 23.71
C ILE A 167 23.42 -43.56 24.99
N ASN A 168 23.45 -42.33 25.53
CA ASN A 168 24.18 -42.04 26.77
C ASN A 168 23.66 -42.89 27.95
N ASP A 169 22.34 -42.95 28.13
CA ASP A 169 21.72 -43.76 29.19
C ASP A 169 22.13 -45.24 29.06
N LYS A 170 22.32 -45.75 27.83
CA LYS A 170 22.77 -47.12 27.61
C LYS A 170 24.25 -47.32 27.92
N ILE A 171 25.08 -46.33 27.61
CA ILE A 171 26.52 -46.33 27.96
C ILE A 171 26.67 -46.33 29.48
N ASP A 172 25.96 -45.44 30.18
CA ASP A 172 25.99 -45.35 31.66
C ASP A 172 25.54 -46.67 32.31
N GLN A 173 24.52 -47.33 31.75
CA GLN A 173 24.09 -48.66 32.21
C GLN A 173 25.19 -49.70 32.07
N LEU A 174 25.87 -49.75 30.92
CA LEU A 174 26.94 -50.73 30.67
C LEU A 174 28.15 -50.46 31.56
N GLU A 175 28.52 -49.19 31.75
CA GLU A 175 29.61 -48.79 32.64
C GLU A 175 29.34 -49.21 34.09
N ASN A 176 28.12 -48.99 34.59
CA ASN A 176 27.74 -49.40 35.95
C ASN A 176 27.80 -50.93 36.13
N ILE A 177 27.29 -51.71 35.15
CA ILE A 177 27.36 -53.17 35.20
C ILE A 177 28.82 -53.65 35.30
N ILE A 178 29.69 -53.14 34.43
CA ILE A 178 31.11 -53.53 34.40
C ILE A 178 31.80 -53.12 35.71
N THR A 179 31.50 -51.93 36.23
CA THR A 179 32.11 -51.41 37.45
C THR A 179 31.71 -52.24 38.68
N GLU A 180 30.44 -52.64 38.79
CA GLU A 180 29.98 -53.53 39.86
C GLU A 180 30.59 -54.94 39.74
N GLU A 181 30.65 -55.51 38.53
CA GLU A 181 31.31 -56.81 38.30
C GLU A 181 32.79 -56.80 38.70
N LEU A 182 33.50 -55.68 38.50
CA LEU A 182 34.90 -55.52 38.91
C LEU A 182 35.04 -55.42 40.44
N LYS A 183 34.17 -54.66 41.11
CA LYS A 183 34.15 -54.56 42.58
C LYS A 183 33.94 -55.93 43.23
N GLU A 184 32.94 -56.68 42.78
CA GLU A 184 32.64 -58.02 43.30
C GLU A 184 33.81 -59.01 43.13
N LYS A 185 34.60 -58.86 42.07
CA LYS A 185 35.80 -59.68 41.84
C LYS A 185 36.96 -59.27 42.74
N CYS A 186 37.14 -57.98 43.00
CA CYS A 186 38.20 -57.48 43.88
C CYS A 186 37.96 -57.82 45.35
N GLU A 187 36.71 -57.92 45.82
CA GLU A 187 36.38 -58.29 47.22
C GLU A 187 36.59 -59.77 47.54
N LYS A 188 36.79 -60.62 46.52
CA LYS A 188 36.97 -62.08 46.66
C LYS A 188 38.44 -62.53 46.67
N ILE A 189 39.38 -61.59 46.62
CA ILE A 189 40.84 -61.81 46.65
C ILE A 189 41.39 -61.34 48.00
#